data_AF-A0A969NM31-F1
#
_entry.id   AF-A0A969NM31-F1
#
_cell.length_a   1.000
_cell.length_b   1.000
_cell.length_c   1.000
_cell.angle_alpha   90.00
_cell.angle_beta   90.00
_cell.angle_gamma   90.00
#
_symmetry.space_group_name_H-M   'P 1'
#
loop_
_entity.id
_entity.type
_entity.pdbx_description
1 polymer ?
#
loop_
_entity_poly.entity_id
_entity_poly.type
_entity_poly.pdbx_seq_one_letter_code
_entity_poly.pdbx_strand_id
1 'polypeptide(L)'
;MKGNTQSCIDLVDYLEKENEEKDFEEQERFFNHASKNFDSQYVIQKIDNNKKGLKDKDAKFFMLTINPSERELKHLAKIATKGREVSDVSQLSKEEYERYNNILREYTREVMDEYAKNFNRGLSGNDLVYFAKIEQERHYKGTDNEVKEGLADSGQKKEGMQTHVHIIVSRKDVSQKVSLSPHANSRGSNKHQLNGKSVMVGFDMGQLCW
;
A
#
# COMPACT_ATOMS: atom_id res chain seq x y z
N MET A 1 1.91 -17.71 -1.38
CA MET A 1 1.82 -16.60 -2.36
C MET A 1 2.85 -16.83 -3.44
N LYS A 2 2.43 -16.87 -4.71
CA LYS A 2 3.37 -16.75 -5.83
C LYS A 2 4.12 -15.42 -5.71
N GLY A 3 5.40 -15.41 -6.09
CA GLY A 3 6.20 -14.19 -6.12
C GLY A 3 5.61 -13.14 -7.07
N ASN A 4 6.19 -11.95 -7.09
CA ASN A 4 5.66 -10.82 -7.87
C ASN A 4 5.90 -10.91 -9.39
N THR A 5 6.31 -12.05 -9.93
CA THR A 5 6.58 -12.25 -11.37
C THR A 5 5.34 -12.71 -12.16
N GLN A 6 4.28 -13.10 -11.46
CA GLN A 6 3.02 -13.58 -12.03
C GLN A 6 1.86 -12.61 -11.74
N SER A 7 0.63 -13.12 -11.76
CA SER A 7 -0.59 -12.39 -11.41
C SER A 7 -0.57 -11.95 -9.94
N CYS A 8 -1.21 -10.82 -9.66
CA CYS A 8 -1.44 -10.35 -8.29
C CYS A 8 -2.66 -10.99 -7.60
N ILE A 9 -3.37 -11.93 -8.24
CA ILE A 9 -4.59 -12.56 -7.69
C ILE A 9 -4.40 -13.11 -6.27
N ASP A 10 -3.37 -13.93 -6.02
CA ASP A 10 -3.09 -14.48 -4.69
C ASP A 10 -2.94 -13.39 -3.61
N LEU A 11 -2.38 -12.23 -3.98
CA LEU A 11 -2.22 -11.10 -3.06
C LEU A 11 -3.53 -10.36 -2.85
N VAL A 12 -4.25 -10.06 -3.93
CA VAL A 12 -5.53 -9.35 -3.85
C VAL A 12 -6.55 -10.15 -3.05
N ASP A 13 -6.66 -11.47 -3.30
CA ASP A 13 -7.54 -12.36 -2.57
C ASP A 13 -7.17 -12.40 -1.08
N TYR A 14 -5.87 -12.45 -0.75
CA TYR A 14 -5.43 -12.37 0.65
C TYR A 14 -5.82 -11.05 1.35
N LEU A 15 -5.81 -9.94 0.62
CA LEU A 15 -6.23 -8.63 1.14
C LEU A 15 -7.77 -8.51 1.24
N GLU A 16 -8.55 -9.43 0.67
CA GLU A 16 -10.01 -9.49 0.83
C GLU A 16 -10.46 -10.17 2.12
N LYS A 17 -9.55 -10.79 2.89
CA LYS A 17 -9.89 -11.55 4.11
C LYS A 17 -10.76 -10.78 5.12
N GLU A 18 -10.51 -9.48 5.34
CA GLU A 18 -11.29 -8.68 6.30
C GLU A 18 -12.70 -8.32 5.79
N ASN A 19 -13.03 -8.64 4.53
CA ASN A 19 -14.35 -8.39 3.93
C ASN A 19 -15.21 -9.67 3.83
N GLU A 20 -14.66 -10.85 4.07
CA GLU A 20 -15.36 -12.14 3.86
C GLU A 20 -16.63 -12.28 4.70
N GLU A 21 -16.63 -11.75 5.92
CA GLU A 21 -17.75 -11.82 6.87
C GLU A 21 -18.57 -10.52 6.94
N LYS A 22 -18.23 -9.51 6.12
CA LYS A 22 -18.86 -8.18 6.16
C LYS A 22 -19.95 -8.05 5.10
N ASP A 23 -21.01 -7.33 5.47
CA ASP A 23 -22.02 -6.88 4.53
C ASP A 23 -21.41 -5.96 3.47
N PHE A 24 -22.01 -5.93 2.27
CA PHE A 24 -21.48 -5.19 1.12
C PHE A 24 -21.20 -3.70 1.42
N GLU A 25 -22.00 -3.08 2.29
CA GLU A 25 -21.85 -1.67 2.69
C GLU A 25 -20.74 -1.41 3.71
N GLU A 26 -20.27 -2.46 4.39
CA GLU A 26 -19.22 -2.41 5.42
C GLU A 26 -17.87 -2.88 4.89
N GLN A 27 -17.85 -3.47 3.69
CA GLN A 27 -16.62 -3.89 3.03
C GLN A 27 -15.72 -2.69 2.71
N GLU A 28 -14.46 -2.77 3.14
CA GLU A 28 -13.46 -1.78 2.77
C GLU A 28 -12.99 -2.06 1.34
N ARG A 29 -13.07 -1.05 0.47
CA ARG A 29 -12.77 -1.18 -0.95
C ARG A 29 -11.33 -0.76 -1.22
N PHE A 30 -10.78 -1.22 -2.34
CA PHE A 30 -9.50 -0.69 -2.80
C PHE A 30 -9.65 0.77 -3.25
N PHE A 31 -8.61 1.55 -3.01
CA PHE A 31 -8.53 2.94 -3.44
C PHE A 31 -7.23 3.23 -4.20
N ASN A 32 -7.21 4.32 -4.95
CA ASN A 32 -6.01 4.84 -5.58
C ASN A 32 -5.99 6.37 -5.47
N HIS A 33 -5.18 7.01 -6.31
CA HIS A 33 -5.03 8.47 -6.30
C HIS A 33 -6.33 9.22 -6.64
N ALA A 34 -7.19 8.64 -7.47
CA ALA A 34 -8.37 9.31 -8.01
C ALA A 34 -9.70 8.88 -7.35
N SER A 35 -9.83 7.61 -6.95
CA SER A 35 -11.08 7.07 -6.41
C SER A 35 -10.83 6.08 -5.28
N LYS A 36 -11.88 5.75 -4.53
CA LYS A 36 -11.85 4.87 -3.34
C LYS A 36 -12.73 3.63 -3.41
N ASN A 37 -13.29 3.33 -4.57
CA ASN A 37 -14.29 2.27 -4.70
C ASN A 37 -13.94 1.33 -5.86
N PHE A 38 -12.88 0.56 -5.69
CA PHE A 38 -12.49 -0.49 -6.64
C PHE A 38 -12.68 -1.87 -6.02
N ASP A 39 -13.27 -2.78 -6.80
CA ASP A 39 -13.34 -4.20 -6.46
C ASP A 39 -12.05 -4.95 -6.82
N SER A 40 -11.91 -6.14 -6.24
CA SER A 40 -10.73 -7.01 -6.43
C SER A 40 -10.50 -7.38 -7.89
N GLN A 41 -11.56 -7.65 -8.66
CA GLN A 41 -11.45 -8.05 -10.07
C GLN A 41 -10.88 -6.90 -10.93
N TYR A 42 -11.34 -5.68 -10.68
CA TYR A 42 -10.81 -4.49 -11.34
C TYR A 42 -9.33 -4.29 -11.01
N VAL A 43 -8.94 -4.43 -9.73
CA VAL A 43 -7.54 -4.31 -9.30
C VAL A 43 -6.66 -5.33 -10.00
N ILE A 44 -7.05 -6.61 -9.99
CA ILE A 44 -6.33 -7.71 -10.64
C ILE A 44 -6.14 -7.42 -12.12
N GLN A 45 -7.23 -7.09 -12.83
CA GLN A 45 -7.17 -6.81 -14.26
C GLN A 45 -6.29 -5.60 -14.58
N LYS A 46 -6.36 -4.53 -13.79
CA LYS A 46 -5.56 -3.32 -14.05
C LYS A 46 -4.07 -3.57 -13.82
N ILE A 47 -3.69 -4.25 -12.75
CA ILE A 47 -2.29 -4.55 -12.45
C ILE A 47 -1.73 -5.57 -13.46
N ASP A 48 -2.44 -6.68 -13.70
CA ASP A 48 -1.93 -7.79 -14.51
C ASP A 48 -1.82 -7.47 -16.00
N ASN A 49 -2.62 -6.52 -16.50
CA ASN A 49 -2.56 -6.05 -17.88
C ASN A 49 -1.54 -4.91 -18.09
N ASN A 50 -1.02 -4.31 -17.02
CA ASN A 50 -0.04 -3.23 -17.08
C ASN A 50 1.40 -3.75 -17.15
N LYS A 51 1.71 -4.56 -18.17
CA LYS A 51 2.97 -5.33 -18.26
C LYS A 51 3.69 -5.20 -19.60
N LYS A 52 3.37 -4.19 -20.42
CA LYS A 52 4.01 -4.01 -21.73
C LYS A 52 5.54 -4.02 -21.63
N GLY A 53 6.16 -4.95 -22.35
CA GLY A 53 7.60 -5.12 -22.43
C GLY A 53 8.26 -5.83 -21.23
N LEU A 54 7.49 -6.31 -20.25
CA LEU A 54 8.01 -7.13 -19.15
C LEU A 54 8.14 -8.59 -19.60
N LYS A 55 9.25 -9.25 -19.25
CA LYS A 55 9.49 -10.69 -19.48
C LYS A 55 8.90 -11.53 -18.34
N ASP A 56 8.82 -12.84 -18.49
CA ASP A 56 8.20 -13.71 -17.47
C ASP A 56 8.87 -13.61 -16.10
N LYS A 57 10.21 -13.55 -16.07
CA LYS A 57 11.01 -13.40 -14.85
C LYS A 57 11.02 -12.00 -14.23
N ASP A 58 10.47 -11.01 -14.92
CA ASP A 58 10.40 -9.65 -14.40
C ASP A 58 9.34 -9.55 -13.30
N ALA A 59 9.65 -8.83 -12.22
CA ALA A 59 8.61 -8.36 -11.30
C ALA A 59 7.53 -7.60 -12.10
N LYS A 60 6.26 -7.90 -11.86
CA LYS A 60 5.08 -7.27 -12.49
C LYS A 60 4.49 -6.19 -11.60
N PHE A 61 4.57 -6.37 -10.29
CA PHE A 61 4.12 -5.44 -9.28
C PHE A 61 5.07 -5.46 -8.06
N PHE A 62 4.89 -4.49 -7.18
CA PHE A 62 5.55 -4.38 -5.89
C PHE A 62 4.49 -4.16 -4.82
N MET A 63 4.76 -4.64 -3.60
CA MET A 63 3.92 -4.39 -2.45
C MET A 63 4.65 -3.43 -1.51
N LEU A 64 3.96 -2.38 -1.09
CA LEU A 64 4.38 -1.48 -0.03
C LEU A 64 3.39 -1.61 1.13
N THR A 65 3.82 -1.19 2.31
CA THR A 65 2.95 -1.11 3.49
C THR A 65 3.22 0.18 4.23
N ILE A 66 2.14 0.88 4.61
CA ILE A 66 2.20 1.98 5.57
C ILE A 66 1.76 1.41 6.91
N ASN A 67 2.63 1.52 7.92
CA ASN A 67 2.45 0.90 9.22
C ASN A 67 2.56 1.97 10.30
N PRO A 68 1.55 2.85 10.47
CA PRO A 68 1.62 3.89 11.50
C PRO A 68 1.77 3.24 12.88
N SER A 69 2.56 3.88 13.73
CA SER A 69 2.69 3.50 15.13
C SER A 69 1.37 3.67 15.88
N GLU A 70 1.21 2.96 17.00
CA GLU A 70 0.03 3.10 17.85
C GLU A 70 -0.22 4.56 18.27
N ARG A 71 0.84 5.34 18.50
CA ARG A 71 0.76 6.77 18.82
C ARG A 71 0.17 7.58 17.66
N GLU A 72 0.59 7.29 16.43
CA GLU A 72 0.04 7.95 15.24
C GLU A 72 -1.41 7.54 15.03
N LEU A 73 -1.76 6.26 15.17
CA LEU A 73 -3.14 5.79 15.04
C LEU A 73 -4.08 6.47 16.04
N LYS A 74 -3.67 6.56 17.31
CA LYS A 74 -4.42 7.31 18.34
C LYS A 74 -4.57 8.79 17.99
N HIS A 75 -3.53 9.40 17.40
CA HIS A 75 -3.60 10.79 16.97
C HIS A 75 -4.59 10.98 15.82
N LEU A 76 -4.55 10.12 14.80
CA LEU A 76 -5.50 10.14 13.68
C LEU A 76 -6.94 9.93 14.17
N ALA A 77 -7.14 9.00 15.10
CA ALA A 77 -8.45 8.77 15.71
C ALA A 77 -8.94 10.00 16.46
N LYS A 78 -8.08 10.65 17.27
CA LYS A 78 -8.39 11.89 17.99
C LYS A 78 -8.81 13.01 17.04
N ILE A 79 -8.21 13.11 15.85
CA ILE A 79 -8.65 14.06 14.82
C ILE A 79 -10.06 13.69 14.33
N ALA A 80 -10.29 12.42 13.96
CA ALA A 80 -11.56 11.95 13.41
C ALA A 80 -12.75 12.08 14.38
N THR A 81 -12.49 11.92 15.68
CA THR A 81 -13.46 12.03 16.78
C THR A 81 -13.57 13.45 17.36
N LYS A 82 -12.87 14.43 16.78
CA LYS A 82 -12.85 15.84 17.24
C LYS A 82 -12.39 16.00 18.69
N GLY A 83 -11.40 15.23 19.10
CA GLY A 83 -10.69 15.36 20.38
C GLY A 83 -10.96 14.25 21.39
N ARG A 84 -11.94 13.36 21.13
CA ARG A 84 -12.24 12.23 22.01
C ARG A 84 -11.20 11.13 21.85
N GLU A 85 -10.73 10.59 22.97
CA GLU A 85 -9.75 9.51 22.95
C GLU A 85 -10.44 8.16 22.79
N VAL A 86 -9.82 7.30 21.96
CA VAL A 86 -10.24 5.92 21.72
C VAL A 86 -9.02 5.02 21.75
N SER A 87 -9.21 3.79 22.21
CA SER A 87 -8.17 2.77 22.27
C SER A 87 -8.25 1.76 21.13
N ASP A 88 -9.40 1.70 20.45
CA ASP A 88 -9.70 0.72 19.40
C ASP A 88 -10.66 1.33 18.36
N VAL A 89 -10.56 0.87 17.10
CA VAL A 89 -11.39 1.35 15.99
C VAL A 89 -12.87 1.01 16.16
N SER A 90 -13.20 -0.06 16.90
CA SER A 90 -14.58 -0.44 17.24
C SER A 90 -15.33 0.59 18.09
N GLN A 91 -14.62 1.54 18.70
CA GLN A 91 -15.21 2.64 19.49
C GLN A 91 -15.59 3.87 18.65
N LEU A 92 -15.37 3.82 17.34
CA LEU A 92 -15.73 4.89 16.40
C LEU A 92 -17.18 4.70 15.91
N SER A 93 -17.93 5.80 15.83
CA SER A 93 -19.18 5.81 15.07
C SER A 93 -18.89 5.58 13.57
N LYS A 94 -19.90 5.21 12.79
CA LYS A 94 -19.77 5.07 11.33
C LYS A 94 -19.18 6.31 10.67
N GLU A 95 -19.60 7.51 11.09
CA GLU A 95 -19.09 8.77 10.55
C GLU A 95 -17.66 9.07 11.02
N GLU A 96 -17.30 8.70 12.24
CA GLU A 96 -15.93 8.86 12.75
C GLU A 96 -14.97 7.88 12.06
N TYR A 97 -15.40 6.63 11.85
CA TYR A 97 -14.65 5.61 11.13
C TYR A 97 -14.39 6.02 9.68
N GLU A 98 -15.40 6.54 8.97
CA GLU A 98 -15.20 7.03 7.60
C GLU A 98 -14.26 8.26 7.57
N ARG A 99 -14.35 9.17 8.54
CA ARG A 99 -13.39 10.29 8.65
C ARG A 99 -11.97 9.78 8.91
N TYR A 100 -11.82 8.82 9.82
CA TYR A 100 -10.53 8.20 10.15
C TYR A 100 -9.89 7.54 8.93
N ASN A 101 -10.63 6.70 8.21
CA ASN A 101 -10.16 6.06 6.98
C ASN A 101 -9.89 7.10 5.87
N ASN A 102 -10.65 8.19 5.82
CA ASN A 102 -10.37 9.27 4.87
C ASN A 102 -9.02 9.94 5.12
N ILE A 103 -8.65 10.19 6.37
CA ILE A 103 -7.34 10.77 6.71
C ILE A 103 -6.21 9.83 6.26
N LEU A 104 -6.34 8.52 6.53
CA LEU A 104 -5.37 7.52 6.07
C LEU A 104 -5.27 7.44 4.54
N ARG A 105 -6.40 7.57 3.83
CA ARG A 105 -6.43 7.60 2.36
C ARG A 105 -5.68 8.80 1.81
N GLU A 106 -5.92 10.01 2.34
CA GLU A 106 -5.18 11.20 1.91
C GLU A 106 -3.68 11.08 2.22
N TYR A 107 -3.33 10.65 3.43
CA TYR A 107 -1.93 10.40 3.77
C TYR A 107 -1.27 9.39 2.82
N THR A 108 -1.98 8.31 2.48
CA THR A 108 -1.49 7.33 1.50
C THR A 108 -1.28 7.95 0.12
N ARG A 109 -2.14 8.88 -0.32
CA ARG A 109 -1.96 9.57 -1.61
C ARG A 109 -0.73 10.46 -1.60
N GLU A 110 -0.48 11.18 -0.51
CA GLU A 110 0.74 11.98 -0.32
C GLU A 110 2.00 11.09 -0.33
N VAL A 111 1.98 9.97 0.38
CA VAL A 111 3.08 8.98 0.36
C VAL A 111 3.32 8.47 -1.07
N MET A 112 2.25 8.23 -1.83
CA MET A 112 2.38 7.75 -3.21
C MET A 112 2.83 8.83 -4.20
N ASP A 113 2.58 10.11 -3.93
CA ASP A 113 3.21 11.22 -4.65
C ASP A 113 4.72 11.24 -4.40
N GLU A 114 5.16 11.12 -3.15
CA GLU A 114 6.58 11.06 -2.82
C GLU A 114 7.26 9.82 -3.40
N TYR A 115 6.57 8.67 -3.35
CA TYR A 115 7.03 7.45 -4.02
C TYR A 115 7.25 7.67 -5.52
N ALA A 116 6.33 8.35 -6.21
CA ALA A 116 6.47 8.66 -7.63
C ALA A 116 7.65 9.61 -7.90
N LYS A 117 7.78 10.67 -7.10
CA LYS A 117 8.84 11.68 -7.23
C LYS A 117 10.23 11.06 -7.08
N ASN A 118 10.39 10.07 -6.21
CA ASN A 118 11.67 9.41 -5.96
C ASN A 118 12.23 8.60 -7.14
N PHE A 119 11.45 8.39 -8.21
CA PHE A 119 11.97 7.89 -9.49
C PHE A 119 12.72 8.95 -10.32
N ASN A 120 12.70 10.22 -9.91
CA ASN A 120 13.39 11.34 -10.55
C ASN A 120 13.05 11.49 -12.06
N ARG A 121 11.77 11.30 -12.39
CA ARG A 121 11.24 11.30 -13.77
C ARG A 121 10.11 12.31 -14.01
N GLY A 122 9.85 13.20 -13.06
CA GLY A 122 8.73 14.15 -13.12
C GLY A 122 7.37 13.48 -13.00
N LEU A 123 7.30 12.38 -12.24
CA LEU A 123 6.07 11.62 -12.00
C LEU A 123 5.38 12.08 -10.71
N SER A 124 4.08 11.87 -10.67
CA SER A 124 3.19 12.01 -9.51
C SER A 124 2.46 10.70 -9.23
N GLY A 125 1.71 10.65 -8.14
CA GLY A 125 0.86 9.51 -7.79
C GLY A 125 -0.17 9.18 -8.88
N ASN A 126 -0.58 10.16 -9.69
CA ASN A 126 -1.48 9.96 -10.85
C ASN A 126 -0.83 9.17 -12.00
N ASP A 127 0.50 9.18 -12.08
CA ASP A 127 1.23 8.45 -13.13
C ASP A 127 1.44 6.98 -12.76
N LEU A 128 1.12 6.59 -11.53
CA LEU A 128 1.25 5.24 -11.02
C LEU A 128 -0.03 4.44 -11.27
N VAL A 129 0.11 3.16 -11.63
CA VAL A 129 -0.98 2.20 -11.48
C VAL A 129 -0.81 1.51 -10.13
N TYR A 130 -1.49 2.03 -9.11
CA TYR A 130 -1.50 1.42 -7.78
C TYR A 130 -2.91 1.30 -7.22
N PHE A 131 -3.07 0.37 -6.29
CA PHE A 131 -4.25 0.21 -5.47
C PHE A 131 -3.84 -0.05 -4.04
N ALA A 132 -4.51 0.61 -3.11
CA ALA A 132 -4.26 0.51 -1.69
C ALA A 132 -5.51 0.00 -0.97
N LYS A 133 -5.31 -0.67 0.16
CA LYS A 133 -6.38 -1.18 1.02
C LYS A 133 -6.01 -0.96 2.48
N ILE A 134 -6.95 -0.42 3.24
CA ILE A 134 -6.81 -0.25 4.69
C ILE A 134 -7.26 -1.55 5.36
N GLU A 135 -6.42 -2.08 6.24
CA GLU A 135 -6.73 -3.22 7.11
C GLU A 135 -6.70 -2.74 8.56
N GLN A 136 -7.59 -3.27 9.39
CA GLN A 136 -7.75 -2.83 10.78
C GLN A 136 -7.09 -3.79 11.77
N GLU A 137 -6.81 -5.02 11.36
CA GLU A 137 -6.39 -6.08 12.27
C GLU A 137 -5.00 -6.62 11.94
N ARG A 138 -4.25 -6.97 12.98
CA ARG A 138 -3.02 -7.73 12.84
C ARG A 138 -3.09 -8.95 13.72
N HIS A 139 -2.47 -10.03 13.26
CA HIS A 139 -2.39 -11.27 14.01
C HIS A 139 -0.94 -11.58 14.35
N TYR A 140 -0.74 -12.19 15.51
CA TYR A 140 0.55 -12.73 15.89
C TYR A 140 0.95 -13.85 14.94
N LYS A 141 2.20 -13.85 14.51
CA LYS A 141 2.79 -14.94 13.73
C LYS A 141 3.53 -15.88 14.67
N GLY A 142 3.61 -17.16 14.34
CA GLY A 142 4.43 -18.12 15.11
C GLY A 142 5.92 -17.75 15.21
N THR A 143 6.39 -16.82 14.38
CA THR A 143 7.74 -16.28 14.44
C THR A 143 7.91 -15.09 15.39
N ASP A 144 6.81 -14.50 15.86
CA ASP A 144 6.83 -13.36 16.77
C ASP A 144 7.39 -13.81 18.13
N ASN A 145 8.12 -12.91 18.81
CA ASN A 145 8.79 -13.25 20.06
C ASN A 145 7.77 -13.56 21.15
N GLU A 146 6.66 -12.82 21.18
CA GLU A 146 5.54 -13.01 22.09
C GLU A 146 4.96 -14.43 21.96
N VAL A 147 4.89 -14.99 20.75
CA VAL A 147 4.44 -16.37 20.55
C VAL A 147 5.49 -17.38 20.99
N LYS A 148 6.76 -17.13 20.68
CA LYS A 148 7.87 -18.00 21.11
C LYS A 148 8.03 -18.05 22.64
N GLU A 149 7.71 -16.96 23.31
CA GLU A 149 7.76 -16.81 24.77
C GLU A 149 6.47 -17.29 25.46
N GLY A 150 5.45 -17.70 24.69
CA GLY A 150 4.16 -18.18 25.22
C GLY A 150 3.28 -17.07 25.79
N LEU A 151 3.54 -15.81 25.43
CA LEU A 151 2.74 -14.64 25.82
C LEU A 151 1.53 -14.41 24.90
N ALA A 152 1.54 -15.01 23.71
CA ALA A 152 0.46 -14.95 22.73
C ALA A 152 0.40 -16.24 21.89
N ASP A 153 -0.75 -16.49 21.26
CA ASP A 153 -0.91 -17.62 20.34
C ASP A 153 -0.70 -17.19 18.88
N SER A 154 -0.13 -18.08 18.06
CA SER A 154 -0.06 -17.85 16.61
C SER A 154 -1.47 -17.74 16.03
N GLY A 155 -1.75 -16.66 15.30
CA GLY A 155 -3.08 -16.35 14.77
C GLY A 155 -3.96 -15.54 15.71
N GLN A 156 -3.55 -15.33 16.97
CA GLN A 156 -4.25 -14.44 17.88
C GLN A 156 -4.22 -13.00 17.36
N LYS A 157 -5.36 -12.31 17.40
CA LYS A 157 -5.47 -10.90 17.04
C LYS A 157 -4.71 -10.04 18.05
N LYS A 158 -3.95 -9.07 17.56
CA LYS A 158 -3.25 -8.07 18.39
C LYS A 158 -4.27 -7.06 18.91
N GLU A 159 -4.10 -6.67 20.18
CA GLU A 159 -4.97 -5.68 20.82
C GLU A 159 -4.66 -4.24 20.37
N GLY A 160 -5.62 -3.35 20.59
CA GLY A 160 -5.52 -1.92 20.29
C GLY A 160 -5.63 -1.61 18.80
N MET A 161 -5.34 -0.36 18.45
CA MET A 161 -5.37 0.08 17.06
C MET A 161 -4.23 -0.57 16.27
N GLN A 162 -4.59 -1.37 15.26
CA GLN A 162 -3.64 -2.08 14.39
C GLN A 162 -3.77 -1.66 12.92
N THR A 163 -4.41 -0.51 12.65
CA THR A 163 -4.67 -0.04 11.30
C THR A 163 -3.39 0.11 10.49
N HIS A 164 -3.39 -0.43 9.28
CA HIS A 164 -2.28 -0.31 8.35
C HIS A 164 -2.79 -0.35 6.91
N VAL A 165 -1.94 0.05 5.97
CA VAL A 165 -2.32 0.16 4.56
C VAL A 165 -1.42 -0.73 3.73
N HIS A 166 -2.02 -1.67 3.00
CA HIS A 166 -1.34 -2.44 1.95
C HIS A 166 -1.47 -1.72 0.63
N ILE A 167 -0.37 -1.60 -0.12
CA ILE A 167 -0.36 -0.92 -1.43
C ILE A 167 0.26 -1.84 -2.45
N ILE A 168 -0.46 -2.13 -3.53
CA ILE A 168 0.01 -2.86 -4.70
C ILE A 168 0.31 -1.84 -5.79
N VAL A 169 1.55 -1.80 -6.27
CA VAL A 169 2.00 -0.87 -7.31
C VAL A 169 2.49 -1.65 -8.51
N SER A 170 1.94 -1.39 -9.69
CA SER A 170 2.44 -1.98 -10.92
C SER A 170 3.86 -1.48 -11.22
N ARG A 171 4.70 -2.35 -11.81
CA ARG A 171 6.04 -1.97 -12.25
C ARG A 171 6.01 -0.96 -13.41
N LYS A 172 4.88 -0.75 -14.08
CA LYS A 172 4.76 0.19 -15.19
C LYS A 172 3.90 1.39 -14.77
N ASP A 173 4.24 2.55 -15.30
CA ASP A 173 3.37 3.72 -15.20
C ASP A 173 2.08 3.53 -16.00
N VAL A 174 1.14 4.47 -15.86
CA VAL A 174 -0.14 4.47 -16.60
C VAL A 174 0.02 4.40 -18.12
N SER A 175 1.11 4.96 -18.68
CA SER A 175 1.38 4.92 -20.13
C SER A 175 2.03 3.62 -20.62
N GLN A 176 2.44 2.76 -19.69
CA GLN A 176 3.27 1.57 -19.89
C GLN A 176 4.60 1.83 -20.60
N LYS A 177 5.13 3.06 -20.55
CA LYS A 177 6.42 3.42 -21.16
C LYS A 177 7.53 3.43 -20.11
N VAL A 178 7.24 3.91 -18.91
CA VAL A 178 8.20 4.05 -17.81
C VAL A 178 8.17 2.79 -16.95
N SER A 179 9.35 2.30 -16.51
CA SER A 179 9.44 1.19 -15.55
C SER A 179 9.84 1.71 -14.17
N LEU A 180 9.01 1.39 -13.19
CA LEU A 180 9.01 1.84 -11.81
C LEU A 180 9.48 0.69 -10.90
N SER A 181 10.75 0.32 -11.03
CA SER A 181 11.35 -0.69 -10.17
C SER A 181 12.14 -0.01 -9.05
N PRO A 182 11.70 -0.07 -7.79
CA PRO A 182 12.42 0.54 -6.68
C PRO A 182 13.78 -0.14 -6.42
N HIS A 183 13.95 -1.38 -6.86
CA HIS A 183 15.19 -2.15 -6.75
C HIS A 183 16.14 -1.96 -7.96
N ALA A 184 15.98 -0.89 -8.74
CA ALA A 184 16.91 -0.61 -9.83
C ALA A 184 18.31 -0.27 -9.28
N ASN A 185 19.34 -0.97 -9.75
CA ASN A 185 20.72 -0.80 -9.27
C ASN A 185 21.33 0.60 -9.49
N SER A 186 20.72 1.44 -10.33
CA SER A 186 21.15 2.82 -10.57
C SER A 186 20.60 3.72 -9.46
N ARG A 187 21.47 4.30 -8.62
CA ARG A 187 21.07 5.15 -7.47
C ARG A 187 20.95 6.65 -7.80
N GLY A 188 20.40 7.02 -8.95
CA GLY A 188 20.22 8.43 -9.32
C GLY A 188 21.51 9.25 -9.56
N SER A 189 22.68 8.75 -9.16
CA SER A 189 23.98 9.41 -9.35
C SER A 189 24.57 9.25 -10.75
N ASN A 190 24.10 8.25 -11.52
CA ASN A 190 24.60 7.99 -12.86
C ASN A 190 23.67 8.62 -13.91
N LYS A 191 24.12 9.74 -14.52
CA LYS A 191 23.54 10.26 -15.76
C LYS A 191 23.74 9.21 -16.85
N HIS A 192 22.68 8.49 -17.21
CA HIS A 192 22.73 7.59 -18.36
C HIS A 192 22.47 8.40 -19.63
N GLN A 193 23.29 8.20 -20.67
CA GLN A 193 23.00 8.74 -21.99
C GLN A 193 22.17 7.72 -22.76
N LEU A 194 20.94 8.09 -23.08
CA LEU A 194 20.05 7.33 -23.97
C LEU A 194 19.73 8.24 -25.17
N ASN A 195 20.11 7.81 -26.38
CA ASN A 195 19.97 8.57 -27.62
C ASN A 195 20.51 10.01 -27.56
N GLY A 196 21.69 10.21 -26.94
CA GLY A 196 22.32 11.53 -26.82
C GLY A 196 21.67 12.49 -25.80
N LYS A 197 20.64 12.04 -25.07
CA LYS A 197 20.03 12.81 -23.96
C LYS A 197 20.44 12.21 -22.62
N SER A 198 20.81 13.08 -21.68
CA SER A 198 21.06 12.68 -20.29
C SER A 198 19.73 12.36 -19.61
N VAL A 199 19.58 11.15 -19.09
CA VAL A 199 18.43 10.73 -18.28
C VAL A 199 18.92 10.27 -16.91
N MET A 200 18.25 10.74 -15.85
CA MET A 200 18.44 10.19 -14.51
C MET A 200 17.66 8.88 -14.40
N VAL A 201 18.33 7.84 -13.93
CA VAL A 201 17.75 6.51 -13.72
C VAL A 201 18.01 6.14 -12.26
N GLY A 202 16.95 5.84 -11.52
CA GLY A 202 17.06 5.32 -10.16
C GLY A 202 15.84 5.57 -9.31
N PHE A 203 15.84 4.94 -8.14
CA PHE A 203 14.90 5.18 -7.06
C PHE A 203 15.70 5.61 -5.84
N ASP A 204 15.43 6.80 -5.29
CA ASP A 204 16.07 7.27 -4.07
C ASP A 204 15.30 6.77 -2.85
N MET A 205 15.88 5.83 -2.10
CA MET A 205 15.30 5.35 -0.83
C MET A 205 15.63 6.25 0.36
N GLY A 206 16.60 7.17 0.24
CA GLY A 206 17.06 8.02 1.34
C GLY A 206 16.02 9.05 1.81
N GLN A 207 14.98 9.28 1.00
CA GLN A 207 13.90 10.23 1.29
C GLN A 207 12.63 9.55 1.82
N LEU A 208 12.63 8.22 2.00
CA LEU A 208 11.47 7.44 2.47
C LEU A 208 11.65 6.89 3.89
N CYS A 209 12.57 7.45 4.68
CA CYS A 209 12.65 7.16 6.11
C CYS A 209 11.45 7.82 6.83
N TRP A 210 10.38 7.05 7.00
CA TRP A 210 9.31 7.32 7.96
C TRP A 210 9.36 6.27 9.05
#